data_AF-A0A9X8VKW9-F1
#
_entry.id   AF-A0A9X8VKW9-F1
#
_cell.length_a   1.000
_cell.length_b   1.000
_cell.length_c   1.000
_cell.angle_alpha   90.00
_cell.angle_beta   90.00
_cell.angle_gamma   90.00
#
_symmetry.space_group_name_H-M   'P 1'
#
loop_
_entity.id
_entity.type
_entity.pdbx_description
1 polymer ?
#
loop_
_entity_poly.entity_id
_entity_poly.type
_entity_poly.pdbx_seq_one_letter_code
_entity_poly.pdbx_strand_id
1 'polypeptide(L)'
;YIAAVDGGGNISTGHAALALAPDVYISHYPLNDISHSVQDFRQLLHAGEQNNVDGRFLPDLPGEIAAWCPPDKKIQFYRYNPAALRAFWLRYRQDATYNLTRRNCSTTVIGALDSALEGVLGDKHLWRRFLLL
;
A
#
# COMPACT_ATOMS: atom_id res chain seq x y z
N TYR A 1 -3.46 -9.73 1.70
CA TYR A 1 -2.44 -10.05 0.69
C TYR A 1 -2.90 -11.30 -0.03
N ILE A 2 -3.06 -11.25 -1.36
CA ILE A 2 -3.43 -12.44 -2.14
C ILE A 2 -2.13 -12.91 -2.78
N ALA A 3 -1.56 -13.98 -2.23
CA ALA A 3 -0.52 -14.73 -2.91
C ALA A 3 -1.23 -15.79 -3.76
N ALA A 4 -1.02 -15.73 -5.07
CA ALA A 4 -1.50 -16.76 -5.98
C ALA A 4 -0.38 -17.77 -6.20
N VAL A 5 -0.71 -19.06 -6.18
CA VAL A 5 0.23 -20.13 -6.52
C VAL A 5 -0.21 -20.69 -7.87
N ASP A 6 0.69 -20.69 -8.85
CA ASP A 6 0.42 -21.29 -10.16
C ASP A 6 0.53 -22.82 -10.14
N GLY A 7 0.22 -23.48 -11.26
CA GLY A 7 0.30 -24.95 -11.38
C GLY A 7 1.72 -25.52 -11.27
N GLY A 8 2.75 -24.67 -11.33
CA GLY A 8 4.16 -25.03 -11.11
C GLY A 8 4.64 -24.79 -9.68
N GLY A 9 3.79 -24.24 -8.80
CA GLY A 9 4.15 -23.90 -7.43
C GLY A 9 4.82 -22.53 -7.28
N ASN A 10 4.88 -21.72 -8.34
CA ASN A 10 5.42 -20.36 -8.23
C ASN A 10 4.42 -19.46 -7.53
N ILE A 11 4.94 -18.65 -6.62
CA ILE A 11 4.14 -17.71 -5.84
C ILE A 11 4.21 -16.36 -6.53
N SER A 12 3.06 -15.90 -7.04
CA SER A 12 2.89 -14.55 -7.55
C SER A 12 2.20 -13.69 -6.49
N THR A 13 2.77 -12.52 -6.26
CA THR A 13 2.22 -11.54 -5.35
C THR A 13 1.90 -10.28 -6.13
N GLY A 14 0.66 -9.81 -6.04
CA GLY A 14 0.29 -8.53 -6.62
C GLY A 14 1.04 -7.38 -5.95
N HIS A 15 1.13 -6.26 -6.66
CA HIS A 15 1.70 -5.02 -6.13
C HIS A 15 0.70 -3.88 -6.25
N ALA A 16 0.78 -2.93 -5.33
CA ALA A 16 -0.03 -1.73 -5.35
C ALA A 16 0.84 -0.54 -4.95
N ALA A 17 0.75 0.53 -5.72
CA ALA A 17 1.33 1.82 -5.40
C ALA A 17 0.24 2.91 -5.41
N LEU A 18 0.48 4.00 -4.67
CA LEU A 18 -0.42 5.15 -4.61
C LEU A 18 0.38 6.44 -4.85
N ALA A 19 -0.13 7.31 -5.71
CA ALA A 19 0.52 8.57 -6.04
C ALA A 19 -0.39 9.76 -5.75
N LEU A 20 0.19 10.86 -5.25
CA LEU A 20 -0.42 12.18 -5.19
C LEU A 20 0.64 13.21 -5.59
N ALA A 21 0.38 13.91 -6.70
CA ALA A 21 1.29 14.94 -7.18
C ALA A 21 1.33 16.17 -6.23
N PRO A 22 2.48 16.88 -6.17
CA PRO A 22 3.74 16.56 -6.84
C PRO A 22 4.67 15.62 -6.04
N ASP A 23 4.36 15.32 -4.79
CA ASP A 23 5.36 14.96 -3.77
C ASP A 23 5.18 13.59 -3.11
N VAL A 24 4.08 12.87 -3.39
CA VAL A 24 3.77 11.61 -2.74
C VAL A 24 3.76 10.48 -3.76
N TYR A 25 4.63 9.50 -3.55
CA TYR A 25 4.59 8.19 -4.19
C TYR A 25 4.81 7.13 -3.10
N ILE A 26 3.81 6.29 -2.89
CA ILE A 26 3.78 5.25 -1.86
C ILE A 26 3.89 3.91 -2.57
N SER A 27 5.08 3.34 -2.54
CA SER A 27 5.39 2.03 -3.08
C SER A 27 6.45 1.39 -2.19
N HIS A 28 6.07 0.37 -1.42
CA HIS A 28 6.90 -0.22 -0.36
C HIS A 28 7.30 -1.65 -0.73
N TYR A 29 8.61 -1.85 -0.83
CA TYR A 29 9.25 -3.10 -1.23
C TYR A 29 10.20 -3.60 -0.14
N PRO A 30 10.50 -4.92 -0.10
CA PRO A 30 11.65 -5.39 0.64
C PRO A 30 12.95 -4.85 0.00
N LEU A 31 13.98 -4.62 0.81
CA LEU A 31 15.27 -4.14 0.33
C LEU A 31 15.99 -5.21 -0.49
N ASN A 32 15.92 -6.46 -0.03
CA ASN A 32 16.46 -7.65 -0.67
C ASN A 32 15.32 -8.59 -1.06
N ASP A 33 15.54 -9.42 -2.09
CA ASP A 33 14.54 -10.41 -2.49
C ASP A 33 14.27 -11.41 -1.36
N ILE A 34 12.99 -11.70 -1.14
CA ILE A 34 12.55 -12.66 -0.13
C ILE A 34 12.45 -14.02 -0.81
N SER A 35 13.15 -15.03 -0.29
CA SER A 35 13.18 -16.40 -0.84
C SER A 35 11.77 -16.95 -1.11
N HIS A 36 11.58 -17.50 -2.32
CA HIS A 36 10.31 -18.01 -2.83
C HIS A 36 10.07 -19.51 -2.55
N SER A 37 10.85 -20.13 -1.65
CA SER A 37 10.62 -21.56 -1.33
C SER A 37 9.26 -21.73 -0.66
N VAL A 38 8.46 -22.72 -1.10
CA VAL A 38 7.07 -22.94 -0.63
C VAL A 38 7.00 -23.27 0.87
N GLN A 39 8.05 -23.90 1.42
CA GLN A 39 8.15 -24.19 2.85
C GLN A 39 8.45 -22.93 3.66
N ASP A 40 9.37 -22.09 3.20
CA ASP A 40 9.68 -20.81 3.86
C ASP A 40 8.51 -19.82 3.73
N PHE A 41 7.72 -19.93 2.66
CA PHE A 41 6.61 -19.00 2.40
C PHE A 41 5.55 -19.02 3.50
N ARG A 42 5.16 -20.19 4.02
CA ARG A 42 4.18 -20.26 5.13
C ARG A 42 4.69 -19.55 6.37
N GLN A 43 5.98 -19.67 6.66
CA GLN A 43 6.60 -18.97 7.78
C GLN A 43 6.59 -17.46 7.54
N LEU A 44 6.90 -17.00 6.33
CA LEU A 44 6.89 -15.59 5.94
C LEU A 44 5.50 -14.93 6.04
N LEU A 45 4.41 -15.70 5.91
CA LEU A 45 3.05 -15.19 6.09
C LEU A 45 2.72 -14.83 7.54
N HIS A 46 3.53 -15.25 8.52
CA HIS A 46 3.33 -14.84 9.90
C HIS A 46 3.65 -13.34 10.07
N ALA A 47 2.74 -12.57 10.66
CA ALA A 47 2.86 -11.11 10.79
C ALA A 47 3.82 -10.65 11.91
N GLY A 48 4.34 -11.59 12.71
CA GLY A 48 5.23 -11.31 13.84
C GLY A 48 6.57 -10.70 13.44
N GLU A 49 7.23 -10.11 14.43
CA GLU A 49 8.46 -9.33 14.25
C GLU A 49 9.65 -10.15 13.74
N GLN A 50 9.64 -11.46 13.92
CA GLN A 50 10.68 -12.36 13.40
C GLN A 50 10.78 -12.35 11.87
N ASN A 51 9.73 -11.89 11.18
CA ASN A 51 9.69 -11.76 9.72
C ASN A 51 9.86 -10.31 9.25
N ASN A 52 10.27 -9.41 10.15
CA ASN A 52 10.67 -8.06 9.76
C ASN A 52 12.00 -8.13 9.01
N VAL A 53 12.06 -7.42 7.89
CA VAL A 53 13.27 -7.23 7.10
C VAL A 53 13.40 -5.76 6.73
N ASP A 54 14.58 -5.35 6.28
CA ASP A 54 14.76 -4.01 5.75
C ASP A 54 13.90 -3.83 4.49
N GLY A 55 13.23 -2.68 4.41
CA GLY A 55 12.44 -2.27 3.26
C GLY A 55 13.01 -1.03 2.58
N ARG A 56 12.41 -0.71 1.44
CA ARG A 56 12.69 0.49 0.66
C ARG A 56 11.42 1.07 0.07
N PHE A 57 11.42 2.39 -0.11
CA PHE A 57 10.36 3.10 -0.81
C PHE A 57 10.83 3.47 -2.20
N LEU A 58 10.05 3.10 -3.22
CA LEU A 58 10.36 3.52 -4.58
C LEU A 58 10.00 5.00 -4.77
N PRO A 59 10.73 5.75 -5.63
CA PRO A 59 10.56 7.19 -5.74
C PRO A 59 9.40 7.61 -6.63
N ASP A 60 9.12 6.86 -7.69
CA ASP A 60 8.12 7.21 -8.71
C ASP A 60 7.70 6.02 -9.58
N LEU A 61 6.60 6.20 -10.31
CA LEU A 61 6.05 5.21 -11.22
C LEU A 61 6.96 4.92 -12.43
N PRO A 62 7.56 5.92 -13.13
CA PRO A 62 8.45 5.64 -14.26
C PRO A 62 9.62 4.71 -13.90
N GLY A 63 10.25 4.91 -12.75
CA GLY A 63 11.33 4.06 -12.26
C GLY A 63 10.85 2.65 -11.91
N GLU A 64 9.67 2.52 -11.30
CA GLU A 64 9.07 1.22 -11.01
C GLU A 64 8.73 0.42 -12.29
N ILE A 65 8.18 1.08 -13.30
CA ILE A 65 7.88 0.47 -14.61
C ILE A 65 9.16 0.00 -15.30
N ALA A 66 10.22 0.82 -15.26
CA ALA A 66 11.50 0.48 -15.86
C ALA A 66 12.18 -0.71 -15.16
N ALA A 67 11.98 -0.87 -13.85
CA ALA A 67 12.58 -1.94 -13.06
C ALA A 67 11.79 -3.26 -13.09
N TRP A 68 10.46 -3.22 -13.30
CA TRP A 68 9.62 -4.41 -13.19
C TRP A 68 8.54 -4.51 -14.27
N CYS A 69 7.42 -3.81 -14.14
CA CYS A 69 6.34 -3.85 -15.12
C CYS A 69 5.37 -2.66 -14.99
N PRO A 70 4.61 -2.33 -16.06
CA PRO A 70 3.49 -1.40 -15.97
C PRO A 70 2.32 -1.99 -15.16
N PRO A 71 1.52 -1.15 -14.47
CA PRO A 71 0.37 -1.62 -13.71
C PRO A 71 -0.74 -2.10 -14.66
N ASP A 72 -1.32 -3.28 -14.37
CA ASP A 72 -2.45 -3.84 -15.12
C ASP A 72 -3.73 -3.00 -15.02
N LYS A 73 -3.86 -2.26 -13.90
CA LYS A 73 -5.01 -1.39 -13.58
C LYS A 73 -4.53 -0.08 -12.97
N LYS A 74 -5.19 1.01 -13.36
CA LYS A 74 -5.03 2.34 -12.75
C LYS A 74 -6.40 2.82 -12.29
N ILE A 75 -6.49 3.24 -11.04
CA ILE A 75 -7.71 3.77 -10.42
C ILE A 75 -7.43 5.20 -9.99
N GLN A 76 -8.31 6.12 -10.37
CA GLN A 76 -8.19 7.53 -10.01
C GLN A 76 -9.33 7.94 -9.08
N PHE A 77 -8.97 8.51 -7.93
CA PHE A 77 -9.92 9.06 -6.97
C PHE A 77 -10.01 10.58 -7.16
N TYR A 78 -11.23 11.09 -7.25
CA TYR A 78 -11.49 12.53 -7.44
C TYR A 78 -11.87 13.25 -6.14
N ARG A 79 -12.34 12.50 -5.14
CA ARG A 79 -12.71 13.01 -3.82
C ARG A 79 -11.87 12.30 -2.78
N TYR A 80 -10.98 13.03 -2.13
CA TYR A 80 -10.11 12.55 -1.07
C TYR A 80 -9.56 13.76 -0.28
N ASN A 81 -9.00 13.50 0.89
CA ASN A 81 -8.32 14.48 1.73
C ASN A 81 -6.78 14.43 1.47
N PRO A 82 -6.23 15.35 0.66
CA PRO A 82 -4.80 15.36 0.35
C PRO A 82 -3.90 15.64 1.57
N ALA A 83 -4.40 16.38 2.57
CA ALA A 83 -3.64 16.68 3.78
C ALA A 83 -3.49 15.44 4.65
N ALA A 84 -4.57 14.67 4.84
CA ALA A 84 -4.53 13.41 5.57
C ALA A 84 -3.62 12.38 4.89
N LEU A 85 -3.68 12.27 3.56
CA LEU A 85 -2.77 11.39 2.80
C LEU A 85 -1.29 11.76 3.02
N ARG A 86 -0.95 13.05 2.95
CA ARG A 86 0.42 13.52 3.23
C ARG A 86 0.84 13.25 4.67
N ALA A 87 -0.03 13.50 5.64
CA ALA A 87 0.25 13.24 7.04
C ALA A 87 0.49 11.75 7.31
N PHE A 88 -0.34 10.87 6.74
CA PHE A 88 -0.12 9.42 6.75
C PHE A 88 1.26 9.09 6.20
N TRP A 89 1.61 9.60 5.02
CA TRP A 89 2.87 9.26 4.38
C TRP A 89 4.09 9.75 5.19
N LEU A 90 4.07 10.99 5.66
CA LEU A 90 5.13 11.57 6.49
C LEU A 90 5.38 10.75 7.76
N ARG A 91 4.33 10.21 8.36
CA ARG A 91 4.44 9.35 9.55
C ARG A 91 4.92 7.95 9.19
N TYR A 92 4.32 7.33 8.18
CA TYR A 92 4.60 5.95 7.79
C TYR A 92 6.07 5.77 7.35
N ARG A 93 6.58 6.70 6.54
CA ARG A 93 7.93 6.61 5.92
C ARG A 93 9.10 6.77 6.90
N GLN A 94 8.83 7.10 8.16
CA GLN A 94 9.87 7.20 9.20
C GLN A 94 10.46 5.84 9.56
N ASP A 95 9.75 4.76 9.26
CA ASP A 95 10.16 3.39 9.52
C ASP A 95 9.96 2.58 8.22
N ALA A 96 11.09 2.18 7.64
CA ALA A 96 11.16 1.41 6.41
C ALA A 96 11.13 -0.10 6.64
N THR A 97 10.80 -0.57 7.85
CA THR A 97 10.66 -2.01 8.12
C THR A 97 9.61 -2.61 7.19
N TYR A 98 10.01 -3.63 6.44
CA TYR A 98 9.11 -4.40 5.59
C TYR A 98 8.68 -5.67 6.30
N ASN A 99 7.41 -6.02 6.15
CA ASN A 99 6.89 -7.32 6.56
C ASN A 99 5.84 -7.77 5.54
N LEU A 100 6.02 -8.98 5.01
CA LEU A 100 5.19 -9.51 3.93
C LEU A 100 3.69 -9.50 4.25
N THR A 101 3.31 -9.59 5.53
CA THR A 101 1.90 -9.67 5.93
C THR A 101 1.37 -8.37 6.50
N ARG A 102 2.09 -7.74 7.44
CA ARG A 102 1.58 -6.55 8.15
C ARG A 102 2.06 -5.22 7.59
N ARG A 103 3.11 -5.20 6.76
CA ARG A 103 3.77 -3.95 6.34
C ARG A 103 4.38 -4.07 4.93
N ASN A 104 3.52 -4.39 3.98
CA ASN A 104 3.84 -4.48 2.55
C ASN A 104 3.17 -3.34 1.75
N CYS A 105 3.43 -3.29 0.44
CA CYS A 105 2.81 -2.35 -0.49
C CYS A 105 1.27 -2.26 -0.35
N SER A 106 0.55 -3.38 -0.41
CA SER A 106 -0.92 -3.42 -0.34
C SER A 106 -1.46 -2.89 0.99
N THR A 107 -0.91 -3.33 2.14
CA THR A 107 -1.32 -2.85 3.47
C THR A 107 -1.02 -1.37 3.67
N THR A 108 0.05 -0.89 3.04
CA THR A 108 0.44 0.53 3.11
C THR A 108 -0.51 1.37 2.26
N VAL A 109 -0.79 0.94 1.03
CA VAL A 109 -1.72 1.63 0.13
C VAL A 109 -3.12 1.67 0.70
N ILE A 110 -3.62 0.58 1.30
CA ILE A 110 -4.96 0.60 1.89
C ILE A 110 -5.01 1.52 3.12
N GLY A 111 -3.98 1.54 3.98
CA GLY A 111 -3.91 2.48 5.10
C GLY A 111 -3.84 3.94 4.67
N ALA A 112 -3.11 4.22 3.57
CA ALA A 112 -3.04 5.53 2.96
C ALA A 112 -4.39 5.97 2.38
N LEU A 113 -5.08 5.06 1.67
CA LEU A 113 -6.42 5.32 1.12
C LEU A 113 -7.45 5.53 2.22
N ASP A 114 -7.42 4.73 3.27
CA ASP A 114 -8.33 4.85 4.42
C ASP A 114 -8.18 6.23 5.06
N SER A 115 -6.94 6.63 5.35
CA SER A 115 -6.62 7.98 5.87
C SER A 115 -7.07 9.09 4.92
N ALA A 116 -6.97 8.88 3.60
CA ALA A 116 -7.36 9.87 2.60
C ALA A 116 -8.88 9.95 2.37
N LEU A 117 -9.63 8.89 2.67
CA LEU A 117 -11.07 8.82 2.41
C LEU A 117 -11.92 9.03 3.66
N GLU A 118 -11.32 8.95 4.85
CA GLU A 118 -11.99 9.21 6.12
C GLU A 118 -12.67 10.60 6.12
N GLY A 119 -13.97 10.62 6.42
CA GLY A 119 -14.79 11.84 6.47
C GLY A 119 -15.17 12.45 5.10
N VAL A 120 -14.53 12.06 4.00
CA VAL A 120 -14.74 12.66 2.66
C VAL A 120 -16.13 12.37 2.08
N LEU A 121 -16.71 11.21 2.41
CA LEU A 121 -18.06 10.83 1.96
C LEU A 121 -19.17 11.35 2.88
N GLY A 122 -18.81 12.02 3.99
CA GLY A 122 -19.74 12.55 4.99
C GLY A 122 -20.49 13.83 4.57
N ASP A 123 -20.28 14.32 3.35
CA ASP A 123 -20.72 15.62 2.85
C ASP A 123 -22.23 15.73 2.52
N LYS A 124 -23.07 15.10 3.36
CA LYS A 124 -24.43 15.59 3.60
C LYS A 124 -24.36 16.53 4.80
N HIS A 125 -23.91 17.75 4.52
CA HIS A 125 -24.31 18.98 5.19
C HIS A 125 -25.22 18.80 6.43
N LEU A 126 -24.60 18.77 7.62
CA LEU A 126 -25.26 18.51 8.90
C LEU A 126 -26.48 19.41 9.17
N TRP A 127 -26.47 20.66 8.69
CA TRP A 127 -27.60 21.59 8.74
C TRP A 127 -28.90 21.08 8.09
N ARG A 128 -28.84 20.22 7.06
CA ARG A 128 -30.05 19.58 6.51
C ARG A 128 -30.65 18.53 7.46
N ARG A 129 -29.92 18.03 8.45
CA ARG A 129 -30.46 17.15 9.50
C ARG A 129 -31.16 17.92 10.63
N PHE A 130 -30.82 19.20 10.82
CA PHE A 130 -31.47 20.06 11.82
C PHE A 130 -32.73 20.77 11.32
N LEU A 131 -32.92 20.91 10.01
CA LEU A 131 -34.11 21.54 9.41
C LEU A 131 -35.28 20.56 9.17
N LEU A 132 -35.14 19.30 9.57
CA LEU A 132 -36.14 18.23 9.42
C LEU A 132 -36.58 17.62 10.77
N LEU A 133 -36.23 18.27 11.89
CA LEU A 133 -36.74 18.04 13.24
C LEU A 133 -37.54 19.27 13.66
#